data_AF-A0A1I7VTN7-F1
#
_entry.id   AF-A0A1I7VTN7-F1
#
_cell.length_a   1.000
_cell.length_b   1.000
_cell.length_c   1.000
_cell.angle_alpha   90.00
_cell.angle_beta   90.00
_cell.angle_gamma   90.00
#
_symmetry.space_group_name_H-M   'P 1'
#
loop_
_entity.id
_entity.type
_entity.pdbx_description
1 polymer ?
#
loop_
_entity_poly.entity_id
_entity_poly.type
_entity_poly.pdbx_seq_one_letter_code
_entity_poly.pdbx_strand_id
1 'polypeptide(L)'
;MHGVWRHWAPPMERSKLATTTFTGGYLGVMIGLPISAYLVSYIDWYAPFYFFGVAGILWFLIWFAVSAPTPENSKSISDDEKRFIIEQVGQVTSSPATLTTIPWKEILLSPPVWAIVISNFCRSWTFFLLLGNQLTYMKDLLHLEIQSGGLISSLPHAFMSIVVLASGQMADYLRSTGKMSTQTVRKLFNTLGFGGEALFLCCLSLINEPSAAVTTLIFAAGCSGFGIAGFNVNHFDIAPRYAPILMGFSNGISALAGASGFILEHLVAAQGTEAGWRISFLIAAVIDLTAMITFLIFAKGELQQWAKEKEPQQSMEDIVRRLSYIMRRVSSRRRPESSVKHERLCEEDEAKCDWSTRTTIDKGIPGLKKKSPHFHRIVLCIFKRSKQHL
;
A
#
# COMPACT_ATOMS: atom_id res chain seq x y z
N MET A 1 3.41 6.93 -1.61
CA MET A 1 3.90 5.62 -2.11
C MET A 1 2.86 4.52 -2.00
N HIS A 2 2.14 4.34 -0.88
CA HIS A 2 1.13 3.27 -0.77
C HIS A 2 0.00 3.34 -1.78
N GLY A 3 -0.41 4.55 -2.18
CA GLY A 3 -1.35 4.75 -3.27
C GLY A 3 -0.80 4.35 -4.65
N VAL A 4 0.52 4.47 -4.87
CA VAL A 4 1.18 4.04 -6.12
C VAL A 4 1.29 2.51 -6.13
N TRP A 5 1.79 1.93 -5.04
CA TRP A 5 1.97 0.48 -4.93
C TRP A 5 0.68 -0.32 -5.05
N ARG A 6 -0.48 0.30 -4.78
CA ARG A 6 -1.77 -0.36 -5.02
C ARG A 6 -1.98 -0.76 -6.49
N HIS A 7 -1.40 0.01 -7.43
CA HIS A 7 -1.51 -0.22 -8.88
C HIS A 7 -0.30 -0.94 -9.46
N TRP A 8 0.85 -0.83 -8.79
CA TRP A 8 2.16 -1.24 -9.32
C TRP A 8 2.78 -2.45 -8.63
N ALA A 9 2.31 -2.87 -7.45
CA ALA A 9 2.93 -3.95 -6.68
C ALA A 9 2.13 -5.27 -6.75
N PRO A 10 2.64 -6.30 -7.46
CA PRO A 10 2.11 -7.65 -7.42
C PRO A 10 2.07 -8.21 -5.98
N PRO A 11 1.03 -8.95 -5.56
CA PRO A 11 0.86 -9.39 -4.16
C PRO A 11 2.06 -10.11 -3.53
N MET A 12 2.81 -10.85 -4.34
CA MET A 12 3.98 -11.62 -3.89
C MET A 12 5.26 -10.79 -3.75
N GLU A 13 5.32 -9.61 -4.37
CA GLU A 13 6.50 -8.72 -4.36
C GLU A 13 6.27 -7.43 -3.53
N ARG A 14 5.08 -7.30 -2.94
CA ARG A 14 4.70 -6.10 -2.16
C ARG A 14 5.68 -5.79 -1.04
N SER A 15 6.19 -6.80 -0.34
CA SER A 15 7.07 -6.55 0.81
C SER A 15 8.40 -5.97 0.32
N LYS A 16 9.00 -6.56 -0.71
CA LYS A 16 10.22 -6.11 -1.37
C LYS A 16 10.10 -4.68 -1.88
N LEU A 17 9.02 -4.35 -2.58
CA LEU A 17 8.81 -3.01 -3.13
C LEU A 17 8.59 -1.97 -2.03
N ALA A 18 7.78 -2.32 -1.01
CA ALA A 18 7.50 -1.44 0.12
C ALA A 18 8.75 -1.19 0.96
N THR A 19 9.49 -2.24 1.35
CA THR A 19 10.71 -2.07 2.15
C THR A 19 11.78 -1.30 1.40
N THR A 20 11.99 -1.57 0.10
CA THR A 20 12.93 -0.79 -0.74
C THR A 20 12.58 0.69 -0.75
N THR A 21 11.29 1.03 -0.84
CA THR A 21 10.83 2.41 -0.78
C THR A 21 11.13 3.06 0.57
N PHE A 22 10.83 2.37 1.67
CA PHE A 22 11.02 2.90 3.02
C PHE A 22 12.50 3.01 3.40
N THR A 23 13.35 2.13 2.90
CA THR A 23 14.79 2.21 3.11
C THR A 23 15.36 3.55 2.62
N GLY A 24 14.81 4.12 1.54
CA GLY A 24 15.21 5.44 1.06
C GLY A 24 15.11 6.55 2.12
N GLY A 25 14.13 6.48 3.03
CA GLY A 25 14.00 7.42 4.13
C GLY A 25 15.14 7.34 5.14
N TYR A 26 15.52 6.12 5.53
CA TYR A 26 16.61 5.90 6.49
C TYR A 26 18.00 6.17 5.87
N LEU A 27 18.21 5.78 4.62
CA LEU A 27 19.42 6.12 3.86
C LEU A 27 19.56 7.63 3.67
N GLY A 28 18.44 8.32 3.45
CA GLY A 28 18.41 9.79 3.36
C GLY A 28 18.92 10.46 4.63
N VAL A 29 18.52 9.97 5.80
CA VAL A 29 19.04 10.48 7.10
C VAL A 29 20.51 10.11 7.28
N MET A 30 20.88 8.86 6.98
CA MET A 30 22.27 8.37 7.09
C MET A 30 23.25 9.21 6.28
N ILE A 31 22.90 9.58 5.05
CA ILE A 31 23.75 10.38 4.14
C ILE A 31 23.57 11.88 4.42
N GLY A 32 22.35 12.30 4.74
CA GLY A 32 21.98 13.69 4.93
C GLY A 32 22.63 14.32 6.16
N LEU A 33 22.75 13.59 7.28
CA LEU A 33 23.35 14.12 8.51
C LEU A 33 24.85 14.46 8.33
N PRO A 34 25.72 13.56 7.81
CA PRO A 34 27.12 13.88 7.55
C PRO A 34 27.32 14.98 6.51
N ILE A 35 26.54 14.97 5.41
CA ILE A 35 26.61 16.02 4.38
C ILE A 35 26.25 17.38 4.99
N SER A 36 25.19 17.42 5.80
CA SER A 36 24.79 18.67 6.49
C SER A 36 25.89 19.15 7.42
N ALA A 37 26.46 18.27 8.25
CA ALA A 37 27.56 18.62 9.15
C ALA A 37 28.79 19.15 8.40
N TYR A 38 29.14 18.51 7.27
CA TYR A 38 30.24 18.94 6.41
C TYR A 38 29.96 20.32 5.81
N LEU A 39 28.79 20.52 5.21
CA LEU A 39 28.42 21.79 4.59
C LEU A 39 28.41 22.96 5.58
N VAL A 40 27.91 22.74 6.80
CA VAL A 40 27.91 23.75 7.86
C VAL A 40 29.32 24.09 8.32
N SER A 41 30.23 23.12 8.36
CA SER A 41 31.60 23.32 8.86
C SER A 41 32.51 24.06 7.88
N TYR A 42 32.29 23.89 6.56
CA TYR A 42 33.16 24.46 5.53
C TYR A 42 32.59 25.68 4.82
N ILE A 43 31.26 25.79 4.76
CA ILE A 43 30.59 26.90 4.06
C ILE A 43 29.95 27.81 5.10
N ASP A 44 28.75 27.45 5.56
CA ASP A 44 27.94 28.23 6.50
C ASP A 44 26.66 27.45 6.84
N TRP A 45 25.94 27.92 7.86
CA TRP A 45 24.68 27.32 8.31
C TRP A 45 23.57 27.26 7.24
N TYR A 46 23.57 28.18 6.26
CA TYR A 46 22.54 28.23 5.21
C TYR A 46 22.81 27.24 4.06
N ALA A 47 24.03 26.69 3.94
CA ALA A 47 24.45 25.90 2.78
C ALA A 47 23.64 24.58 2.58
N PRO A 48 23.30 23.81 3.64
CA PRO A 48 22.46 22.62 3.50
C PRO A 48 21.10 22.91 2.87
N PHE A 49 20.47 24.06 3.19
CA PHE A 49 19.15 24.41 2.65
C PHE A 49 19.18 24.60 1.13
N TYR A 50 20.21 25.30 0.62
CA TYR A 50 20.40 25.47 -0.82
C TYR A 50 20.76 24.15 -1.50
N PHE A 51 21.66 23.37 -0.90
CA PHE A 51 22.08 22.07 -1.45
C PHE A 51 20.91 21.11 -1.62
N PHE A 52 20.14 20.85 -0.56
CA PHE A 52 18.97 19.98 -0.63
C PHE A 52 17.83 20.58 -1.46
N GLY A 53 17.70 21.91 -1.51
CA GLY A 53 16.74 22.59 -2.37
C GLY A 53 17.00 22.34 -3.85
N VAL A 54 18.25 22.52 -4.31
CA VAL A 54 18.64 22.24 -5.70
C VAL A 54 18.53 20.75 -6.01
N ALA A 55 18.99 19.88 -5.10
CA ALA A 55 18.86 18.43 -5.27
C ALA A 55 17.39 17.98 -5.39
N GLY A 56 16.49 18.59 -4.62
CA GLY A 56 15.05 18.33 -4.68
C GLY A 56 14.42 18.75 -6.01
N ILE A 57 14.82 19.91 -6.56
CA ILE A 57 14.36 20.37 -7.88
C ILE A 57 14.85 19.42 -8.99
N LEU A 58 16.13 19.03 -8.95
CA LEU A 58 16.68 18.06 -9.91
C LEU A 58 15.94 16.72 -9.84
N TRP A 59 15.69 16.22 -8.62
CA TRP A 59 14.94 14.99 -8.42
C TRP A 59 13.49 15.10 -8.91
N PHE A 60 12.83 16.24 -8.72
CA PHE A 60 11.49 16.48 -9.24
C PHE A 60 11.44 16.40 -10.77
N LEU A 61 12.41 16.99 -11.47
CA LEU A 61 12.49 16.92 -12.93
C LEU A 61 12.65 15.48 -13.43
N ILE A 62 13.53 14.70 -12.78
CA ILE A 62 13.72 13.27 -13.07
C ILE A 62 12.43 12.49 -12.81
N TRP A 63 11.81 12.70 -11.64
CA TRP A 63 10.57 12.02 -11.27
C TRP A 63 9.41 12.36 -12.21
N PHE A 64 9.29 13.62 -12.64
CA PHE A 64 8.26 14.05 -13.59
C PHE A 64 8.45 13.39 -14.96
N ALA A 65 9.68 13.19 -15.41
CA ALA A 65 9.97 12.54 -16.67
C ALA A 65 9.69 11.01 -16.65
N VAL A 66 9.89 10.35 -15.51
CA VAL A 66 9.82 8.88 -15.39
C VAL A 66 8.49 8.37 -14.84
N SER A 67 7.84 9.12 -13.94
CA SER A 67 6.68 8.62 -13.20
C SER A 67 5.39 8.56 -14.03
N ALA A 68 4.60 7.50 -13.80
CA ALA A 68 3.28 7.34 -14.40
C ALA A 68 2.26 6.87 -13.34
N PRO A 69 1.01 7.38 -13.37
CA PRO A 69 0.01 7.05 -12.36
C PRO A 69 -0.46 5.60 -12.42
N THR A 70 -0.52 5.02 -13.63
CA THR A 70 -0.90 3.62 -13.87
C THR A 70 0.09 2.96 -14.83
N PRO A 71 0.28 1.63 -14.73
CA PRO A 71 1.14 0.90 -15.66
C PRO A 71 0.68 1.05 -17.12
N GLU A 72 -0.62 1.26 -17.34
CA GLU A 72 -1.19 1.51 -18.67
C GLU A 72 -0.68 2.78 -19.35
N ASN A 73 -0.50 3.86 -18.57
CA ASN A 73 -0.06 5.17 -19.04
C ASN A 73 1.45 5.34 -19.04
N SER A 74 2.20 4.31 -18.65
CA SER A 74 3.65 4.37 -18.58
C SER A 74 4.27 4.17 -19.96
N LYS A 75 5.22 5.04 -20.34
CA LYS A 75 5.94 4.99 -21.63
C LYS A 75 7.21 4.14 -21.60
N SER A 76 7.70 3.82 -20.40
CA SER A 76 9.02 3.21 -20.18
C SER A 76 8.97 1.72 -19.80
N ILE A 77 7.78 1.11 -19.75
CA ILE A 77 7.60 -0.30 -19.34
C ILE A 77 7.64 -1.24 -20.55
N SER A 78 8.16 -2.45 -20.37
CA SER A 78 8.02 -3.52 -21.37
C SER A 78 6.59 -4.04 -21.44
N ASP A 79 6.14 -4.45 -22.63
CA ASP A 79 4.80 -5.01 -22.82
C ASP A 79 4.56 -6.29 -22.01
N ASP A 80 5.61 -7.11 -21.81
CA ASP A 80 5.52 -8.34 -21.01
C ASP A 80 5.32 -8.04 -19.51
N GLU A 81 6.08 -7.09 -18.97
CA GLU A 81 5.96 -6.66 -17.58
C GLU A 81 4.61 -5.98 -17.33
N LYS A 82 4.15 -5.16 -18.29
CA LYS A 82 2.83 -4.53 -18.24
C LYS A 82 1.72 -5.57 -18.16
N ARG A 83 1.76 -6.62 -18.97
CA ARG A 83 0.78 -7.72 -18.90
C ARG A 83 0.85 -8.45 -17.58
N PHE A 84 2.05 -8.80 -17.11
CA PHE A 84 2.24 -9.47 -15.82
C PHE A 84 1.65 -8.67 -14.66
N ILE A 85 1.95 -7.37 -14.57
CA ILE A 85 1.41 -6.51 -13.52
C ILE A 85 -0.11 -6.42 -13.63
N ILE A 86 -0.67 -6.19 -14.82
CA ILE A 86 -2.12 -6.06 -15.00
C ILE A 86 -2.84 -7.37 -14.65
N GLU A 87 -2.28 -8.54 -14.99
CA GLU A 87 -2.85 -9.85 -14.66
C GLU A 87 -2.79 -10.14 -13.16
N GLN A 88 -1.66 -9.84 -12.50
CA GLN A 88 -1.44 -10.13 -11.08
C GLN A 88 -2.10 -9.10 -10.14
N VAL A 89 -2.23 -7.85 -10.59
CA VAL A 89 -2.93 -6.77 -9.87
C VAL A 89 -4.43 -6.74 -10.22
N GLY A 90 -4.84 -7.45 -11.29
CA GLY A 90 -6.18 -7.44 -11.90
C GLY A 90 -7.37 -7.66 -10.95
N GLN A 91 -8.50 -7.04 -11.29
CA GLN A 91 -9.78 -6.88 -10.55
C GLN A 91 -9.75 -6.12 -9.21
N VAL A 92 -8.62 -6.00 -8.49
CA VAL A 92 -8.62 -5.36 -7.15
C VAL A 92 -8.81 -3.83 -7.20
N THR A 93 -8.73 -3.21 -8.39
CA THR A 93 -8.53 -1.75 -8.53
C THR A 93 -9.50 -1.03 -9.48
N SER A 94 -10.57 -1.69 -9.94
CA SER A 94 -11.42 -1.17 -11.02
C SER A 94 -12.36 -0.02 -10.63
N SER A 95 -12.56 0.26 -9.33
CA SER A 95 -13.41 1.37 -8.88
C SER A 95 -12.70 2.28 -7.88
N PRO A 96 -12.58 3.61 -8.14
CA PRO A 96 -12.16 4.55 -7.11
C PRO A 96 -13.06 4.39 -5.87
N ALA A 97 -12.47 4.32 -4.69
CA ALA A 97 -13.25 4.34 -3.45
C ALA A 97 -13.74 5.77 -3.25
N THR A 98 -15.01 6.04 -3.55
CA THR A 98 -15.64 7.32 -3.21
C THR A 98 -15.91 7.36 -1.71
N LEU A 99 -15.71 8.50 -1.04
CA LEU A 99 -15.85 8.64 0.43
C LEU A 99 -17.19 8.12 0.99
N THR A 100 -18.25 8.19 0.19
CA THR A 100 -19.61 7.73 0.51
C THR A 100 -19.80 6.20 0.44
N THR A 101 -18.89 5.49 -0.22
CA THR A 101 -18.94 4.02 -0.38
C THR A 101 -18.05 3.27 0.62
N ILE A 102 -17.39 3.99 1.53
CA ILE A 102 -16.44 3.41 2.50
C ILE A 102 -17.21 2.84 3.70
N PRO A 103 -17.02 1.55 4.04
CA PRO A 103 -17.67 0.93 5.20
C PRO A 103 -16.95 1.31 6.51
N TRP A 104 -17.06 2.58 6.92
CA TRP A 104 -16.36 3.13 8.10
C TRP A 104 -16.59 2.32 9.38
N LYS A 105 -17.83 1.89 9.62
CA LYS A 105 -18.18 1.09 10.81
C LYS A 105 -17.43 -0.24 10.82
N GLU A 106 -17.34 -0.92 9.68
CA GLU A 106 -16.67 -2.23 9.60
C GLU A 106 -15.16 -2.09 9.70
N ILE A 107 -14.59 -1.02 9.14
CA ILE A 107 -13.16 -0.69 9.29
C ILE A 107 -12.81 -0.41 10.75
N LEU A 108 -13.59 0.44 11.43
CA LEU A 108 -13.33 0.85 12.81
C LEU A 108 -13.63 -0.25 13.83
N LEU A 109 -14.50 -1.21 13.53
CA LEU A 109 -14.74 -2.37 14.39
C LEU A 109 -13.80 -3.55 14.09
N SER A 110 -12.96 -3.48 13.07
CA SER A 110 -12.12 -4.59 12.63
C SER A 110 -10.90 -4.78 13.56
N PRO A 111 -10.76 -5.93 14.26
CA PRO A 111 -9.60 -6.17 15.13
C PRO A 111 -8.23 -6.13 14.42
N PRO A 112 -8.08 -6.66 13.19
CA PRO A 112 -6.82 -6.56 12.44
C PRO A 112 -6.39 -5.14 12.12
N VAL A 113 -7.32 -4.20 11.94
CA VAL A 113 -7.01 -2.78 11.72
C VAL A 113 -6.42 -2.18 12.99
N TRP A 114 -7.04 -2.42 14.15
CA TRP A 114 -6.52 -1.95 15.42
C TRP A 114 -5.17 -2.57 15.78
N ALA A 115 -4.94 -3.84 15.44
CA ALA A 115 -3.64 -4.49 15.63
C ALA A 115 -2.51 -3.72 14.91
N ILE A 116 -2.77 -3.26 13.69
CA ILE A 116 -1.83 -2.45 12.91
C ILE A 116 -1.67 -1.05 13.52
N VAL A 117 -2.78 -0.39 13.88
CA VAL A 117 -2.76 0.97 14.46
C VAL A 117 -1.96 1.00 15.76
N ILE A 118 -2.22 0.05 16.66
CA ILE A 118 -1.50 -0.09 17.93
C ILE A 118 -0.01 -0.34 17.65
N SER A 119 0.32 -1.26 16.72
CA SER A 119 1.71 -1.53 16.37
C SER A 119 2.42 -0.29 15.80
N ASN A 120 1.75 0.50 14.97
CA ASN A 120 2.32 1.72 14.42
C ASN A 120 2.52 2.80 15.48
N PHE A 121 1.58 2.92 16.43
CA PHE A 121 1.71 3.81 17.58
C PHE A 121 2.91 3.43 18.45
N CYS A 122 3.02 2.15 18.83
CA CYS A 122 4.13 1.65 19.64
C CYS A 122 5.47 1.85 18.95
N ARG A 123 5.57 1.52 17.65
CA ARG A 123 6.78 1.81 16.87
C ARG A 123 7.12 3.30 16.86
N SER A 124 6.13 4.16 16.64
CA SER A 124 6.39 5.60 16.58
C SER A 124 6.86 6.14 17.93
N TRP A 125 6.37 5.55 19.03
CA TRP A 125 6.82 5.86 20.38
C TRP A 125 8.31 5.59 20.55
N THR A 126 8.75 4.38 20.22
CA THR A 126 10.16 3.97 20.36
C THR A 126 11.05 4.68 19.34
N PHE A 127 10.56 4.89 18.13
CA PHE A 127 11.26 5.64 17.09
C PHE A 127 11.55 7.09 17.54
N PHE A 128 10.55 7.80 18.08
CA PHE A 128 10.77 9.16 18.58
C PHE A 128 11.64 9.18 19.85
N LEU A 129 11.47 8.21 20.76
CA LEU A 129 12.29 8.13 21.97
C LEU A 129 13.77 7.89 21.63
N LEU A 130 14.07 6.92 20.76
CA LEU A 130 15.44 6.50 20.46
C LEU A 130 16.11 7.38 19.42
N LEU A 131 15.46 7.59 18.27
CA LEU A 131 16.06 8.28 17.14
C LEU A 131 15.79 9.79 17.21
N GLY A 132 14.66 10.21 17.78
CA GLY A 132 14.37 11.62 18.02
C GLY A 132 15.28 12.23 19.10
N ASN A 133 15.49 11.51 20.20
CA ASN A 133 16.34 11.98 21.31
C ASN A 133 17.75 11.36 21.31
N GLN A 134 18.18 10.79 20.19
CA GLN A 134 19.45 10.06 20.08
C GLN A 134 20.66 10.91 20.46
N LEU A 135 20.72 12.14 19.92
CA LEU A 135 21.82 13.06 20.19
C LEU A 135 21.81 13.52 21.66
N THR A 136 20.63 13.71 22.23
CA THR A 136 20.44 14.05 23.65
C THR A 136 20.93 12.92 24.55
N TYR A 137 20.56 11.66 24.26
CA TYR A 137 21.05 10.49 24.97
C TYR A 137 22.59 10.40 24.96
N MET A 138 23.20 10.58 23.79
CA MET A 138 24.65 10.54 23.63
C MET A 138 25.38 11.67 24.37
N LYS A 139 24.77 12.86 24.43
CA LYS A 139 25.32 14.00 25.17
C LYS A 139 25.18 13.81 26.68
N ASP A 140 23.99 13.43 27.12
CA ASP A 140 23.60 13.42 28.53
C ASP A 140 24.21 12.25 29.30
N LEU A 141 24.34 11.07 28.67
CA LEU A 141 24.81 9.85 29.33
C LEU A 141 26.18 9.36 28.86
N LEU A 142 26.57 9.66 27.62
CA LEU A 142 27.86 9.22 27.07
C LEU A 142 28.90 10.35 27.04
N HIS A 143 28.50 11.59 27.35
CA HIS A 143 29.35 12.79 27.33
C HIS A 143 30.15 12.95 26.02
N LEU A 144 29.63 12.45 24.90
CA LEU A 144 30.29 12.53 23.60
C LEU A 144 30.11 13.92 22.99
N GLU A 145 31.19 14.50 22.46
CA GLU A 145 31.12 15.77 21.75
C GLU A 145 30.28 15.65 20.48
N ILE A 146 29.39 16.63 20.29
CA ILE A 146 28.40 16.66 19.20
C ILE A 146 29.07 16.64 17.81
N GLN A 147 30.30 17.14 17.69
CA GLN A 147 31.03 17.21 16.41
C GLN A 147 31.44 15.83 15.87
N SER A 148 31.81 14.88 16.73
CA SER A 148 32.04 13.47 16.35
C SER A 148 30.76 12.63 16.42
N GLY A 149 29.74 13.12 17.14
CA GLY A 149 28.43 12.51 17.28
C GLY A 149 27.68 12.33 15.95
N GLY A 150 27.89 13.19 14.95
CA GLY A 150 27.24 13.07 13.64
C GLY A 150 27.48 11.71 12.96
N LEU A 151 28.71 11.22 12.97
CA LEU A 151 29.08 9.95 12.34
C LEU A 151 28.50 8.75 13.11
N ILE A 152 28.64 8.77 14.44
CA ILE A 152 28.08 7.71 15.32
C ILE A 152 26.56 7.71 15.24
N SER A 153 25.94 8.89 15.10
CA SER A 153 24.49 9.01 15.02
C SER A 153 23.89 8.41 13.74
N SER A 154 24.68 8.33 12.67
CA SER A 154 24.28 7.70 11.42
C SER A 154 24.28 6.16 11.48
N LEU A 155 25.00 5.53 12.41
CA LEU A 155 25.17 4.07 12.46
C LEU A 155 23.86 3.29 12.73
N PRO A 156 23.01 3.69 13.69
CA PRO A 156 21.71 3.03 13.88
C PRO A 156 20.83 3.09 12.62
N HIS A 157 20.80 4.24 11.94
CA HIS A 157 20.05 4.40 10.70
C HIS A 157 20.63 3.57 9.54
N ALA A 158 21.96 3.46 9.45
CA ALA A 158 22.63 2.64 8.46
C ALA A 158 22.29 1.15 8.65
N PHE A 159 22.43 0.66 9.89
CA PHE A 159 22.14 -0.73 10.20
C PHE A 159 20.66 -1.06 10.01
N MET A 160 19.76 -0.17 10.47
CA MET A 160 18.33 -0.28 10.23
C MET A 160 18.01 -0.35 8.73
N SER A 161 18.67 0.46 7.88
CA SER A 161 18.48 0.43 6.42
C SER A 161 18.78 -0.95 5.82
N ILE A 162 19.89 -1.57 6.26
CA ILE A 162 20.30 -2.91 5.84
C ILE A 162 19.27 -3.95 6.28
N VAL A 163 18.85 -3.91 7.55
CA VAL A 163 17.87 -4.85 8.09
C VAL A 163 16.50 -4.72 7.43
N VAL A 164 16.04 -3.50 7.14
CA VAL A 164 14.77 -3.26 6.42
C VAL A 164 14.81 -3.89 5.02
N LEU A 165 15.91 -3.72 4.27
CA LEU A 165 16.05 -4.36 2.97
C LEU A 165 16.08 -5.88 3.09
N ALA A 166 16.93 -6.41 3.96
CA ALA A 166 17.07 -7.84 4.17
C ALA A 166 15.75 -8.49 4.58
N SER A 167 15.03 -7.87 5.53
CA SER A 167 13.74 -8.36 6.01
C SER A 167 12.67 -8.43 4.92
N GLY A 168 12.62 -7.45 4.01
CA GLY A 168 11.70 -7.47 2.87
C GLY A 168 11.99 -8.59 1.88
N GLN A 169 13.27 -8.78 1.52
CA GLN A 169 13.66 -9.90 0.64
C GLN A 169 13.37 -11.25 1.29
N MET A 170 13.72 -11.41 2.57
CA MET A 170 13.47 -12.63 3.32
C MET A 170 11.98 -12.94 3.46
N ALA A 171 11.15 -11.91 3.72
CA ALA A 171 9.70 -12.07 3.83
C ALA A 171 9.08 -12.58 2.53
N ASP A 172 9.47 -12.02 1.38
CA ASP A 172 8.94 -12.47 0.09
C ASP A 172 9.54 -13.82 -0.35
N TYR A 173 10.79 -14.14 0.01
CA TYR A 173 11.37 -15.47 -0.19
C TYR A 173 10.61 -16.56 0.60
N LEU A 174 10.28 -16.30 1.87
CA LEU A 174 9.52 -17.23 2.70
C LEU A 174 8.08 -17.44 2.20
N ARG A 175 7.48 -16.41 1.60
CA ARG A 175 6.14 -16.49 0.98
C ARG A 175 6.16 -17.20 -0.37
N SER A 176 7.10 -16.85 -1.25
CA SER A 176 7.20 -17.42 -2.61
C SER A 176 7.58 -18.89 -2.62
N THR A 177 8.36 -19.35 -1.64
CA THR A 177 8.68 -20.78 -1.46
C THR A 177 7.51 -21.62 -0.94
N GLY A 178 6.37 -21.01 -0.60
CA GLY A 178 5.19 -21.70 -0.07
C GLY A 178 5.38 -22.30 1.33
N LYS A 179 6.52 -22.07 1.98
CA LYS A 179 6.86 -22.65 3.29
C LYS A 179 6.05 -22.05 4.44
N MET A 180 5.59 -20.81 4.30
CA MET A 180 4.84 -20.10 5.34
C MET A 180 3.70 -19.26 4.75
N SER A 181 2.55 -19.24 5.46
CA SER A 181 1.43 -18.36 5.11
C SER A 181 1.81 -16.88 5.29
N THR A 182 1.16 -15.98 4.53
CA THR A 182 1.36 -14.53 4.68
C THR A 182 1.18 -14.10 6.13
N GLN A 183 0.16 -14.60 6.84
CA GLN A 183 -0.07 -14.28 8.25
C GLN A 183 1.10 -14.71 9.13
N THR A 184 1.61 -15.93 8.95
CA THR A 184 2.73 -16.45 9.75
C THR A 184 3.99 -15.62 9.52
N VAL A 185 4.28 -15.27 8.27
CA VAL A 185 5.43 -14.42 7.92
C VAL A 185 5.29 -13.04 8.57
N ARG A 186 4.15 -12.38 8.45
CA ARG A 186 3.93 -11.07 9.08
C ARG A 186 4.09 -11.12 10.60
N LYS A 187 3.54 -12.15 11.25
CA LYS A 187 3.69 -12.37 12.70
C LYS A 187 5.14 -12.60 13.10
N LEU A 188 5.88 -13.43 12.37
CA LEU A 188 7.29 -13.70 12.63
C LEU A 188 8.14 -12.42 12.58
N PHE A 189 8.05 -11.65 11.49
CA PHE A 189 8.81 -10.41 11.34
C PHE A 189 8.40 -9.34 12.36
N ASN A 190 7.11 -9.29 12.73
CA ASN A 190 6.65 -8.40 13.79
C ASN A 190 7.22 -8.78 15.16
N THR A 191 7.26 -10.07 15.49
CA THR A 191 7.86 -10.57 16.73
C THR A 191 9.36 -10.34 16.78
N LEU A 192 10.08 -10.58 15.68
CA LEU A 192 11.51 -10.28 15.61
C LEU A 192 11.79 -8.77 15.74
N GLY A 193 10.89 -7.94 15.19
CA GLY A 193 10.98 -6.50 15.30
C GLY A 193 10.77 -6.01 16.73
N PHE A 194 9.53 -6.06 17.21
CA PHE A 194 9.15 -5.53 18.52
C PHE A 194 9.75 -6.33 19.69
N GLY A 195 9.82 -7.66 19.57
CA GLY A 195 10.42 -8.50 20.62
C GLY A 195 11.93 -8.33 20.72
N GLY A 196 12.61 -8.21 19.57
CA GLY A 196 14.04 -7.92 19.53
C GLY A 196 14.36 -6.52 20.07
N GLU A 197 13.60 -5.51 19.63
CA GLU A 197 13.72 -4.12 20.11
C GLU A 197 13.50 -4.02 21.62
N ALA A 198 12.41 -4.62 22.15
CA ALA A 198 12.13 -4.65 23.59
C ALA A 198 13.25 -5.30 24.41
N LEU A 199 13.83 -6.41 23.92
CA LEU A 199 14.93 -7.08 24.61
C LEU A 199 16.17 -6.18 24.69
N PHE A 200 16.56 -5.55 23.58
CA PHE A 200 17.71 -4.66 23.58
C PHE A 200 17.46 -3.38 24.39
N LEU A 201 16.23 -2.85 24.41
CA LEU A 201 15.83 -1.74 25.28
C LEU A 201 15.95 -2.08 26.76
N CYS A 202 15.50 -3.27 27.16
CA CYS A 202 15.70 -3.77 28.52
C CYS A 202 17.19 -3.88 28.86
N CYS A 203 18.02 -4.42 27.95
CA CYS A 203 19.47 -4.48 28.15
C CYS A 203 20.08 -3.08 28.28
N LEU A 204 19.66 -2.12 27.44
CA LEU A 204 20.13 -0.74 27.45
C LEU A 204 19.86 -0.05 28.79
N SER A 205 18.75 -0.40 29.46
CA SER A 205 18.40 0.14 30.78
C SER A 205 19.37 -0.31 31.91
N LEU A 206 20.13 -1.38 31.69
CA LEU A 206 21.04 -1.96 32.68
C LEU A 206 22.51 -1.64 32.40
N ILE A 207 22.84 -1.21 31.18
CA ILE A 207 24.21 -0.94 30.74
C ILE A 207 24.61 0.49 31.12
N ASN A 208 25.75 0.62 31.79
CA ASN A 208 26.34 1.92 32.15
C ASN A 208 27.58 2.25 31.30
N GLU A 209 28.09 1.29 30.54
CA GLU A 209 29.29 1.48 29.73
C GLU A 209 28.92 2.10 28.36
N PRO A 210 29.53 3.25 27.99
CA PRO A 210 29.17 3.98 26.77
C PRO A 210 29.26 3.16 25.47
N SER A 211 30.31 2.37 25.27
CA SER A 211 30.51 1.62 24.01
C SER A 211 29.49 0.48 23.84
N ALA A 212 29.18 -0.22 24.93
CA ALA A 212 28.15 -1.23 24.98
C ALA A 212 26.77 -0.61 24.77
N ALA A 213 26.48 0.56 25.35
CA ALA A 213 25.22 1.26 25.16
C ALA A 213 24.97 1.65 23.70
N VAL A 214 25.97 2.21 23.00
CA VAL A 214 25.87 2.52 21.56
C VAL A 214 25.64 1.26 20.74
N THR A 215 26.37 0.19 21.04
CA THR A 215 26.24 -1.09 20.32
C THR A 215 24.83 -1.67 20.49
N THR A 216 24.33 -1.70 21.72
CA THR A 216 22.96 -2.15 22.04
C THR A 216 21.91 -1.28 21.34
N LEU A 217 22.11 0.04 21.28
CA LEU A 217 21.22 0.96 20.56
C LEU A 217 21.17 0.66 19.06
N ILE A 218 22.32 0.39 18.43
CA ILE A 218 22.40 0.01 17.01
C ILE A 218 21.61 -1.28 16.77
N PHE A 219 21.79 -2.29 17.61
CA PHE A 219 21.03 -3.54 17.49
C PHE A 219 19.53 -3.36 17.74
N ALA A 220 19.12 -2.54 18.71
CA ALA A 220 17.72 -2.20 18.96
C ALA A 220 17.06 -1.56 17.72
N ALA A 221 17.70 -0.53 17.16
CA ALA A 221 17.22 0.15 15.95
C ALA A 221 17.19 -0.79 14.74
N GLY A 222 18.20 -1.67 14.62
CA GLY A 222 18.23 -2.73 13.61
C GLY A 222 17.03 -3.67 13.71
N CYS A 223 16.76 -4.19 14.92
CA CYS A 223 15.60 -5.03 15.18
C CYS A 223 14.30 -4.34 14.78
N SER A 224 14.12 -3.06 15.14
CA SER A 224 12.96 -2.27 14.71
C SER A 224 12.75 -2.27 13.19
N GLY A 225 13.81 -2.44 12.40
CA GLY A 225 13.75 -2.58 10.94
C GLY A 225 12.89 -3.76 10.47
N PHE A 226 12.88 -4.90 11.17
CA PHE A 226 12.04 -6.06 10.83
C PHE A 226 10.55 -5.75 10.91
N GLY A 227 10.15 -4.80 11.78
CA GLY A 227 8.77 -4.37 11.94
C GLY A 227 8.17 -3.80 10.64
N ILE A 228 8.99 -3.22 9.75
CA ILE A 228 8.51 -2.68 8.46
C ILE A 228 7.99 -3.79 7.56
N ALA A 229 8.71 -4.92 7.46
CA ALA A 229 8.25 -6.08 6.71
C ALA A 229 7.08 -6.81 7.41
N GLY A 230 6.89 -6.59 8.71
CA GLY A 230 5.77 -7.08 9.51
C GLY A 230 4.50 -6.24 9.33
N PHE A 231 4.21 -5.34 10.27
CA PHE A 231 2.92 -4.64 10.33
C PHE A 231 2.74 -3.60 9.20
N ASN A 232 3.80 -2.96 8.70
CA ASN A 232 3.65 -1.83 7.76
C ASN A 232 3.08 -2.30 6.40
N VAL A 233 3.55 -3.44 5.90
CA VAL A 233 3.04 -4.06 4.66
C VAL A 233 1.65 -4.68 4.86
N ASN A 234 1.27 -5.01 6.10
CA ASN A 234 0.01 -5.71 6.40
C ASN A 234 -1.26 -4.91 6.00
N HIS A 235 -1.16 -3.57 5.87
CA HIS A 235 -2.23 -2.74 5.33
C HIS A 235 -2.68 -3.19 3.92
N PHE A 236 -1.73 -3.63 3.09
CA PHE A 236 -2.02 -4.11 1.74
C PHE A 236 -2.58 -5.54 1.73
N ASP A 237 -2.26 -6.35 2.73
CA ASP A 237 -2.74 -7.73 2.82
C ASP A 237 -4.21 -7.76 3.25
N ILE A 238 -4.60 -6.85 4.15
CA ILE A 238 -5.96 -6.75 4.71
C ILE A 238 -6.92 -6.01 3.78
N ALA A 239 -6.51 -4.88 3.19
CA ALA A 239 -7.38 -4.05 2.36
C ALA A 239 -6.60 -3.19 1.32
N PRO A 240 -6.15 -3.76 0.19
CA PRO A 240 -5.38 -3.04 -0.83
C PRO A 240 -6.05 -1.75 -1.33
N ARG A 241 -7.37 -1.78 -1.54
CA ARG A 241 -8.16 -0.63 -2.04
C ARG A 241 -8.14 0.56 -1.07
N TYR A 242 -8.19 0.26 0.22
CA TYR A 242 -8.27 1.24 1.31
C TYR A 242 -6.92 1.45 2.03
N ALA A 243 -5.85 0.79 1.59
CA ALA A 243 -4.54 0.82 2.22
C ALA A 243 -3.99 2.25 2.48
N PRO A 244 -4.14 3.23 1.56
CA PRO A 244 -3.71 4.61 1.83
C PRO A 244 -4.50 5.27 2.96
N ILE A 245 -5.80 5.00 3.06
CA ILE A 245 -6.68 5.55 4.11
C ILE A 245 -6.33 4.93 5.46
N LEU A 246 -6.15 3.62 5.49
CA LEU A 246 -5.74 2.91 6.71
C LEU A 246 -4.36 3.37 7.19
N MET A 247 -3.41 3.54 6.27
CA MET A 247 -2.07 4.06 6.60
C MET A 247 -2.14 5.50 7.13
N GLY A 248 -2.95 6.36 6.50
CA GLY A 248 -3.15 7.74 6.97
C GLY A 248 -3.78 7.80 8.36
N PHE A 249 -4.81 6.99 8.60
CA PHE A 249 -5.46 6.87 9.91
C PHE A 249 -4.49 6.35 10.99
N SER A 250 -3.77 5.28 10.67
CA SER A 250 -2.74 4.70 11.54
C SER A 250 -1.66 5.73 11.89
N ASN A 251 -1.09 6.40 10.90
CA ASN A 251 -0.08 7.44 11.11
C ASN A 251 -0.61 8.65 11.90
N GLY A 252 -1.87 9.02 11.69
CA GLY A 252 -2.51 10.11 12.44
C GLY A 252 -2.57 9.82 13.93
N ILE A 253 -2.94 8.60 14.32
CA ILE A 253 -2.93 8.16 15.73
C ILE A 253 -1.48 8.05 16.24
N SER A 254 -0.58 7.51 15.43
CA SER A 254 0.83 7.35 15.80
C SER A 254 1.56 8.67 16.00
N ALA A 255 1.09 9.78 15.43
CA ALA A 255 1.63 11.10 15.71
C ALA A 255 1.50 11.48 17.21
N LEU A 256 0.49 10.96 17.92
CA LEU A 256 0.35 11.15 19.37
C LEU A 256 1.51 10.54 20.17
N ALA A 257 2.25 9.59 19.56
CA ALA A 257 3.42 8.99 20.19
C ALA A 257 4.58 9.99 20.38
N GLY A 258 4.52 11.17 19.73
CA GLY A 258 5.45 12.28 20.01
C GLY A 258 5.41 12.77 21.46
N ALA A 259 4.35 12.42 22.21
CA ALA A 259 4.29 12.66 23.66
C ALA A 259 5.40 11.94 24.45
N SER A 260 6.07 10.94 23.87
CA SER A 260 7.20 10.24 24.49
C SER A 260 8.34 11.20 24.89
N GLY A 261 8.59 12.25 24.10
CA GLY A 261 9.59 13.28 24.42
C GLY A 261 9.26 14.06 25.69
N PHE A 262 8.02 14.53 25.83
CA PHE A 262 7.58 15.24 27.04
C PHE A 262 7.63 14.37 28.29
N ILE A 263 7.33 13.07 28.16
CA ILE A 263 7.42 12.12 29.27
C ILE A 263 8.88 11.91 29.67
N LEU A 264 9.78 11.75 28.71
CA LEU A 264 11.21 11.64 28.97
C LEU A 264 11.74 12.89 29.70
N GLU A 265 11.42 14.09 29.20
CA GLU A 265 11.83 15.35 29.81
C GLU A 265 11.33 15.46 31.26
N HIS A 266 10.06 15.12 31.50
CA HIS A 266 9.50 15.12 32.84
C HIS A 266 10.19 14.11 33.77
N LEU A 267 10.46 12.90 33.30
CA LEU A 267 11.13 11.86 34.09
C LEU A 267 12.57 12.24 34.42
N VAL A 268 13.31 12.80 33.47
CA VAL A 268 14.67 13.33 33.67
C VAL A 268 14.66 14.47 34.68
N ALA A 269 13.70 15.40 34.59
CA ALA A 269 13.56 16.50 35.55
C ALA A 269 13.20 16.02 36.97
N ALA A 270 12.35 15.00 37.10
CA ALA A 270 11.87 14.52 38.39
C ALA A 270 12.83 13.57 39.11
N GLN A 271 13.52 12.69 38.37
CA GLN A 271 14.31 11.60 38.94
C GLN A 271 15.82 11.69 38.62
N GLY A 272 16.23 12.68 37.83
CA GLY A 272 17.59 12.82 37.33
C GLY A 272 17.82 12.07 36.02
N THR A 273 18.91 12.43 35.34
CA THR A 273 19.23 11.98 33.99
C THR A 273 19.28 10.45 33.85
N GLU A 274 20.11 9.77 34.65
CA GLU A 274 20.26 8.31 34.53
C GLU A 274 18.96 7.55 34.80
N ALA A 275 18.28 7.85 35.91
CA ALA A 275 17.05 7.17 36.28
C ALA A 275 15.91 7.45 35.29
N GLY A 276 15.78 8.70 34.84
CA GLY A 276 14.76 9.10 33.86
C GLY A 276 14.90 8.37 32.52
N TRP A 277 16.13 8.22 32.02
CA TRP A 277 16.42 7.44 30.81
C TRP A 277 16.13 5.95 31.00
N ARG A 278 16.59 5.34 32.10
CA ARG A 278 16.32 3.92 32.39
C ARG A 278 14.83 3.60 32.43
N ILE A 279 14.04 4.42 33.12
CA ILE A 279 12.58 4.23 33.20
C ILE A 279 11.94 4.41 31.83
N SER A 280 12.39 5.40 31.05
CA SER A 280 11.87 5.63 29.69
C SER A 280 12.10 4.43 28.77
N PHE A 281 13.28 3.79 28.85
CA PHE A 281 13.56 2.56 28.10
C PHE A 281 12.71 1.37 28.55
N LEU A 282 12.48 1.22 29.86
CA LEU A 282 11.61 0.16 30.36
C LEU A 282 10.14 0.37 29.94
N ILE A 283 9.65 1.61 29.96
CA ILE A 283 8.32 1.95 29.45
C ILE A 283 8.23 1.59 27.96
N ALA A 284 9.23 1.98 27.16
CA ALA A 284 9.28 1.64 25.73
C ALA A 284 9.28 0.12 25.49
N ALA A 285 10.06 -0.64 26.26
CA ALA A 285 10.08 -2.10 26.15
C ALA A 285 8.72 -2.74 26.47
N VAL A 286 8.00 -2.26 27.49
CA VAL A 286 6.64 -2.75 27.82
C VAL A 286 5.65 -2.41 26.69
N ILE A 287 5.75 -1.22 26.11
CA ILE A 287 4.91 -0.78 24.99
C ILE A 287 5.15 -1.68 23.76
N ASP A 288 6.40 -2.03 23.46
CA ASP A 288 6.77 -2.93 22.37
C ASP A 288 6.29 -4.37 22.59
N LEU A 289 6.44 -4.90 23.81
CA LEU A 289 5.90 -6.21 24.16
C LEU A 289 4.38 -6.25 24.02
N THR A 290 3.71 -5.17 24.40
CA THR A 290 2.26 -5.04 24.22
C THR A 290 1.89 -5.06 22.73
N ALA A 291 2.61 -4.31 21.88
CA ALA A 291 2.42 -4.32 20.43
C ALA A 291 2.60 -5.72 19.84
N MET A 292 3.67 -6.41 20.25
CA MET A 292 3.97 -7.77 19.83
C MET A 292 2.81 -8.73 20.17
N ILE A 293 2.33 -8.70 21.42
CA ILE A 293 1.25 -9.58 21.88
C ILE A 293 -0.06 -9.26 21.14
N THR A 294 -0.44 -7.98 21.05
CA THR A 294 -1.67 -7.57 20.34
C THR A 294 -1.62 -7.99 18.87
N PHE A 295 -0.48 -7.80 18.20
CA PHE A 295 -0.33 -8.20 16.80
C PHE A 295 -0.36 -9.72 16.63
N LEU A 296 0.27 -10.49 17.53
CA LEU A 296 0.22 -11.95 17.50
C LEU A 296 -1.20 -12.50 17.64
N ILE A 297 -2.05 -11.87 18.46
CA ILE A 297 -3.42 -12.29 18.68
C ILE A 297 -4.33 -11.88 17.52
N PHE A 298 -4.31 -10.60 17.14
CA PHE A 298 -5.34 -10.01 16.28
C PHE A 298 -4.94 -9.86 14.81
N ALA A 299 -3.65 -9.96 14.46
CA ALA A 299 -3.24 -9.79 13.07
C ALA A 299 -3.74 -10.93 12.17
N LYS A 300 -4.26 -10.51 11.02
CA LYS A 300 -4.67 -11.36 9.90
C LYS A 300 -3.84 -10.99 8.68
N GLY A 301 -3.50 -11.98 7.87
CA GLY A 301 -2.74 -11.82 6.61
C GLY A 301 -3.59 -12.11 5.37
N GLU A 302 -4.91 -11.99 5.49
CA GLU A 302 -5.88 -12.27 4.42
C GLU A 302 -6.82 -11.08 4.20
N LEU A 303 -7.29 -10.96 2.96
CA LEU A 303 -8.20 -9.91 2.52
C LEU A 303 -9.49 -9.95 3.35
N GLN A 304 -9.81 -8.85 4.02
CA GLN A 304 -11.01 -8.75 4.84
C GLN A 304 -12.29 -8.76 3.99
N GLN A 305 -13.37 -9.30 4.55
CA GLN A 305 -14.65 -9.44 3.85
C GLN A 305 -15.21 -8.10 3.37
N TRP A 306 -15.09 -7.06 4.19
CA TRP A 306 -15.52 -5.68 3.86
C TRP A 306 -14.66 -5.01 2.78
N ALA A 307 -13.47 -5.55 2.50
CA ALA A 307 -12.57 -5.07 1.47
C ALA A 307 -12.74 -5.81 0.13
N LYS A 308 -13.51 -6.91 0.09
CA LYS A 308 -13.85 -7.63 -1.15
C LYS A 308 -14.85 -6.81 -1.97
N GLU A 309 -14.66 -6.79 -3.29
CA GLU A 309 -15.70 -6.27 -4.18
C GLU A 309 -16.94 -7.14 -4.02
N LYS A 310 -18.12 -6.52 -3.87
CA LYS A 310 -19.36 -7.28 -4.04
C LYS A 310 -19.30 -7.79 -5.47
N GLU A 311 -19.30 -9.11 -5.65
CA GLU A 311 -19.40 -9.71 -6.99
C GLU A 311 -20.49 -8.93 -7.74
N PRO A 312 -20.24 -8.48 -8.98
CA PRO A 312 -21.25 -7.77 -9.74
C PRO A 312 -22.49 -8.66 -9.68
N GLN A 313 -23.51 -8.14 -9.02
CA GLN A 313 -24.74 -8.86 -8.74
C GLN A 313 -25.25 -9.21 -10.11
N GLN A 314 -24.98 -10.44 -10.57
CA GLN A 314 -25.29 -10.81 -11.93
C GLN A 314 -26.79 -10.62 -12.00
N SER A 315 -27.22 -9.61 -12.76
CA SER A 315 -28.64 -9.41 -12.99
C SER A 315 -29.16 -10.75 -13.47
N MET A 316 -30.35 -11.14 -13.05
CA MET A 316 -30.99 -12.35 -13.58
C MET A 316 -30.89 -12.37 -15.12
N GLU A 317 -30.88 -11.19 -15.75
CA GLU A 317 -30.63 -10.97 -17.18
C GLU A 317 -29.25 -11.45 -17.68
N ASP A 318 -28.17 -11.28 -16.93
CA ASP A 318 -26.82 -11.73 -17.31
C ASP A 318 -26.64 -13.23 -17.12
N ILE A 319 -27.23 -13.80 -16.06
CA ILE A 319 -27.31 -15.25 -15.85
C ILE A 319 -28.12 -15.89 -16.97
N VAL A 320 -29.30 -15.32 -17.27
CA VAL A 320 -30.15 -15.77 -18.38
C VAL A 320 -29.42 -15.61 -19.71
N ARG A 321 -28.68 -14.52 -19.97
CA ARG A 321 -27.86 -14.36 -21.18
C ARG A 321 -26.78 -15.42 -21.30
N ARG A 322 -26.04 -15.71 -20.22
CA ARG A 322 -25.03 -16.79 -20.21
C ARG A 322 -25.65 -18.15 -20.43
N LEU A 323 -26.74 -18.47 -19.74
CA LEU A 323 -27.48 -19.72 -19.91
C LEU A 323 -28.03 -19.85 -21.33
N SER A 324 -28.57 -18.76 -21.88
CA SER A 324 -29.05 -18.70 -23.28
C SER A 324 -27.91 -18.93 -24.26
N TYR A 325 -26.75 -18.32 -24.01
CA TYR A 325 -25.56 -18.50 -24.82
C TYR A 325 -25.03 -19.95 -24.76
N ILE A 326 -24.94 -20.52 -23.56
CA ILE A 326 -24.52 -21.92 -23.36
C ILE A 326 -25.54 -22.87 -23.99
N MET A 327 -26.84 -22.66 -23.81
CA MET A 327 -27.88 -23.47 -24.44
C MET A 327 -27.82 -23.38 -25.97
N ARG A 328 -27.59 -22.19 -26.55
CA ARG A 328 -27.40 -22.03 -28.00
C ARG A 328 -26.15 -22.77 -28.49
N ARG A 329 -25.06 -22.74 -27.73
CA ARG A 329 -23.82 -23.45 -28.07
C ARG A 329 -24.01 -24.97 -27.97
N VAL A 330 -24.70 -25.44 -26.95
CA VAL A 330 -25.03 -26.86 -26.76
C VAL A 330 -26.04 -27.34 -27.81
N SER A 331 -27.05 -26.54 -28.17
CA SER A 331 -28.00 -26.88 -29.24
C SER A 331 -27.35 -26.86 -30.62
N SER A 332 -26.42 -25.94 -30.86
CA SER A 332 -25.61 -25.91 -32.10
C SER A 332 -24.71 -27.14 -32.23
N ARG A 333 -24.22 -27.70 -31.11
CA ARG A 333 -23.46 -28.96 -31.07
C ARG A 333 -24.34 -30.22 -31.17
N ARG A 334 -25.64 -30.12 -30.89
CA ARG A 334 -26.58 -31.26 -30.87
C ARG A 334 -27.43 -31.41 -32.13
N ARG A 335 -27.37 -30.49 -33.10
CA ARG A 335 -27.98 -30.76 -34.41
C ARG A 335 -27.14 -31.83 -35.11
N PRO A 336 -27.69 -33.02 -35.38
CA PRO A 336 -27.12 -33.86 -36.42
C PRO A 336 -27.20 -33.06 -37.73
N GLU A 337 -26.22 -33.18 -38.60
CA GLU A 337 -26.38 -32.80 -40.01
C GLU A 337 -27.49 -33.68 -40.61
N SER A 338 -28.75 -33.26 -40.47
CA SER A 338 -29.82 -33.77 -41.31
C SER A 338 -29.79 -32.98 -42.61
N SER A 339 -29.51 -33.72 -43.68
CA SER A 339 -29.37 -33.29 -45.07
C SER A 339 -30.69 -32.77 -45.66
N VAL A 340 -31.15 -31.61 -45.22
CA VAL A 340 -32.22 -30.87 -45.91
C VAL A 340 -31.72 -29.45 -46.18
N LYS A 341 -30.76 -29.36 -47.08
CA LYS A 341 -30.42 -28.15 -47.84
C LYS A 341 -30.65 -28.45 -49.30
N HIS A 342 -31.85 -28.12 -49.80
CA HIS A 342 -32.11 -27.67 -51.16
C HIS A 342 -33.62 -27.40 -51.22
N GLU A 343 -34.02 -26.11 -51.24
CA GLU A 343 -35.23 -25.59 -51.91
C GLU A 343 -35.66 -24.19 -51.45
N ARG A 344 -35.06 -23.59 -50.40
CA ARG A 344 -35.43 -22.21 -49.97
C ARG A 344 -34.46 -21.09 -50.34
N LEU A 345 -33.40 -21.40 -51.09
CA LEU A 345 -32.46 -20.39 -51.61
C LEU A 345 -32.74 -20.01 -53.08
N CYS A 346 -33.65 -20.69 -53.78
CA CYS A 346 -34.01 -20.31 -55.16
C CYS A 346 -35.12 -19.25 -55.25
N GLU A 347 -35.97 -19.09 -54.23
CA GLU A 347 -37.05 -18.07 -54.27
C GLU A 347 -36.59 -16.65 -53.88
N GLU A 348 -35.50 -16.48 -53.12
CA GLU A 348 -34.98 -15.14 -52.77
C GLU A 348 -34.06 -14.54 -53.84
N ASP A 349 -33.43 -15.36 -54.68
CA ASP A 349 -32.56 -14.89 -55.76
C ASP A 349 -33.33 -14.54 -57.05
N GLU A 350 -34.50 -15.16 -57.30
CA GLU A 350 -35.39 -14.73 -58.41
C GLU A 350 -36.08 -13.38 -58.13
N ALA A 351 -36.36 -13.05 -56.87
CA ALA A 351 -36.98 -11.77 -56.50
C ALA A 351 -36.01 -10.57 -56.53
N LYS A 352 -34.69 -10.80 -56.54
CA LYS A 352 -33.65 -9.74 -56.59
C LYS A 352 -33.25 -9.33 -58.00
N CYS A 353 -33.46 -10.18 -59.02
CA CYS A 353 -33.12 -9.84 -60.41
C CYS A 353 -34.08 -8.81 -61.03
N ASP A 354 -35.33 -8.70 -60.54
CA ASP A 354 -36.36 -7.88 -61.20
C ASP A 354 -36.36 -6.39 -60.78
N TRP A 355 -35.55 -6.01 -59.79
CA TRP A 355 -35.49 -4.62 -59.30
C TRP A 355 -34.29 -3.79 -59.81
N SER A 356 -33.38 -4.37 -60.59
CA SER A 356 -32.12 -3.71 -60.99
C SER A 356 -32.15 -3.00 -62.35
N THR A 357 -33.29 -3.00 -63.07
CA THR A 357 -33.38 -2.47 -64.45
C THR A 357 -34.21 -1.19 -64.60
N ARG A 358 -34.15 -0.26 -63.63
CA ARG A 358 -34.60 1.13 -63.85
C ARG A 358 -33.62 2.13 -63.24
N THR A 359 -32.61 2.46 -64.03
CA THR A 359 -31.60 3.48 -63.77
C THR A 359 -32.17 4.89 -63.96
N THR A 360 -31.80 5.78 -63.02
CA THR A 360 -31.44 7.22 -63.19
C THR A 360 -32.48 8.24 -63.70
N ILE A 361 -32.60 9.38 -62.98
CA ILE A 361 -32.16 10.73 -63.44
C ILE A 361 -32.46 11.84 -62.38
N ASP A 362 -31.44 12.68 -62.15
CA ASP A 362 -31.38 14.12 -61.77
C ASP A 362 -31.62 14.73 -60.36
N LYS A 363 -30.50 15.36 -59.90
CA LYS A 363 -30.27 16.77 -59.43
C LYS A 363 -30.90 17.35 -58.14
N GLY A 364 -30.06 18.01 -57.33
CA GLY A 364 -30.41 19.24 -56.59
C GLY A 364 -29.85 19.40 -55.15
N ILE A 365 -29.02 20.42 -54.93
CA ILE A 365 -28.33 20.90 -53.70
C ILE A 365 -29.26 21.91 -52.92
N PRO A 366 -28.98 22.54 -51.74
CA PRO A 366 -28.39 22.19 -50.41
C PRO A 366 -29.29 22.52 -49.16
N GLY A 367 -28.93 21.98 -47.97
CA GLY A 367 -28.92 22.69 -46.67
C GLY A 367 -30.19 22.84 -45.81
N LEU A 368 -30.18 22.37 -44.55
CA LEU A 368 -30.57 23.12 -43.32
C LEU A 368 -30.63 22.27 -42.03
N LYS A 369 -30.21 22.92 -40.94
CA LYS A 369 -30.23 22.54 -39.52
C LYS A 369 -31.62 22.09 -38.99
N LYS A 370 -31.67 21.10 -38.08
CA LYS A 370 -32.18 21.18 -36.67
C LYS A 370 -32.73 19.84 -36.12
N LYS A 371 -32.30 19.54 -34.89
CA LYS A 371 -33.02 18.94 -33.73
C LYS A 371 -33.83 17.63 -33.94
N SER A 372 -33.35 16.56 -33.30
CA SER A 372 -34.11 15.34 -32.96
C SER A 372 -34.58 15.39 -31.49
N PRO A 373 -35.86 15.09 -31.21
CA PRO A 373 -36.24 14.57 -29.90
C PRO A 373 -37.29 13.45 -30.02
N HIS A 374 -36.91 12.17 -30.03
CA HIS A 374 -37.89 11.06 -29.91
C HIS A 374 -37.28 9.80 -29.26
N PHE A 375 -36.99 9.88 -27.95
CA PHE A 375 -36.60 8.73 -27.12
C PHE A 375 -37.52 8.55 -25.89
N HIS A 376 -38.83 8.75 -26.07
CA HIS A 376 -39.79 8.72 -24.96
C HIS A 376 -41.11 8.01 -25.24
N ARG A 377 -41.07 6.88 -25.97
CA ARG A 377 -42.28 6.09 -26.26
C ARG A 377 -42.17 4.56 -26.17
N ILE A 378 -41.12 3.99 -25.55
CA ILE A 378 -40.98 2.52 -25.43
C ILE A 378 -41.03 2.01 -23.97
N VAL A 379 -41.01 2.89 -22.96
CA VAL A 379 -41.03 2.49 -21.54
C VAL A 379 -42.45 2.29 -20.95
N LEU A 380 -43.51 2.62 -21.71
CA LEU A 380 -44.89 2.60 -21.20
C LEU A 380 -45.74 1.37 -21.58
N CYS A 381 -45.15 0.34 -22.20
CA CYS A 381 -45.91 -0.84 -22.64
C CYS A 381 -45.73 -2.12 -21.80
N ILE A 382 -44.96 -2.10 -20.70
CA ILE A 382 -44.75 -3.31 -19.86
C ILE A 382 -45.40 -3.23 -18.47
N PHE A 383 -45.91 -2.07 -18.03
CA PHE A 383 -46.55 -1.92 -16.72
C PHE A 383 -48.09 -2.01 -16.70
N LYS A 384 -48.73 -2.50 -17.78
CA LYS A 384 -50.20 -2.58 -17.89
C LYS A 384 -50.71 -4.00 -18.16
N ARG A 385 -50.13 -5.01 -17.47
CA ARG A 385 -50.64 -6.39 -17.47
C ARG A 385 -50.52 -7.12 -16.12
N SER A 386 -50.70 -6.38 -15.02
CA SER A 386 -50.94 -6.96 -13.69
C SER A 386 -51.98 -6.10 -12.93
N LYS A 387 -53.25 -6.24 -13.34
CA LYS A 387 -54.45 -5.94 -12.55
C LYS A 387 -55.68 -6.34 -13.37
N GLN A 388 -56.04 -7.62 -13.31
CA GLN A 388 -57.39 -8.15 -13.57
C GLN A 388 -57.41 -9.63 -13.15
N HIS A 389 -57.60 -9.88 -11.85
CA HIS A 389 -58.57 -10.80 -11.26
C HIS A 389 -58.26 -11.00 -9.76
N LEU A 390 -59.21 -10.53 -8.93
CA LEU A 390 -59.30 -10.48 -7.46
C LEU A 390 -58.37 -9.50 -6.73
#